data_AF-A0A1M3KKS8-F1
#
_entry.id   AF-A0A1M3KKS8-F1
#
_cell.length_a   1.000
_cell.length_b   1.000
_cell.length_c   1.000
_cell.angle_alpha   90.00
_cell.angle_beta   90.00
_cell.angle_gamma   90.00
#
_symmetry.space_group_name_H-M   'P 1'
#
loop_
_entity.id
_entity.type
_entity.pdbx_description
1 polymer ?
#
loop_
_entity_poly.entity_id
_entity_poly.type
_entity_poly.pdbx_seq_one_letter_code
_entity_poly.pdbx_strand_id
1 'polypeptide(L)'
;MKEKLAMTRSPKKPAVKAAASKRPAKAAIQKVAATPVPETLEGAPAQLGRFKTNIRRLRLARNWSQSDLARHIWGEDTDSRGFAFAKNKHLISRWESGTVPEMDNLKLVAEALEVSIEVLAPDLVTNEHADELAVAMTMVPGRPDTVRLTVNTFTTLTVASKIITLLSTDPNTNGP
;
A
#
# COMPACT_ATOMS: atom_id res chain seq x y z
N MET A 1 73.08 -36.42 9.59
CA MET A 1 73.38 -36.10 11.01
C MET A 1 72.79 -34.73 11.32
N LYS A 2 71.92 -34.66 12.34
CA LYS A 2 71.48 -33.51 13.17
C LYS A 2 70.79 -32.35 12.41
N GLU A 3 69.46 -32.23 12.38
CA GLU A 3 68.49 -31.95 13.46
C GLU A 3 68.73 -30.60 14.16
N LYS A 4 67.82 -29.62 13.94
CA LYS A 4 67.13 -28.89 15.02
C LYS A 4 65.99 -27.99 14.50
N LEU A 5 64.81 -28.30 15.04
CA LEU A 5 63.56 -27.57 15.11
C LEU A 5 63.67 -26.39 16.10
N ALA A 6 62.98 -25.25 15.86
CA ALA A 6 62.19 -24.53 16.88
C ALA A 6 61.54 -23.22 16.35
N MET A 7 60.22 -23.15 16.49
CA MET A 7 59.38 -21.94 16.45
C MET A 7 59.80 -20.90 17.50
N THR A 8 59.51 -19.60 17.27
CA THR A 8 58.55 -18.79 18.07
C THR A 8 58.66 -17.26 17.84
N ARG A 9 57.48 -16.61 17.86
CA ARG A 9 57.13 -15.23 18.29
C ARG A 9 57.26 -14.05 17.31
N SER A 10 56.09 -13.57 16.88
CA SER A 10 55.81 -12.19 16.46
C SER A 10 56.19 -11.16 17.54
N PRO A 11 56.53 -9.93 17.13
CA PRO A 11 55.83 -8.78 17.72
C PRO A 11 55.54 -7.62 16.75
N LYS A 12 54.34 -7.04 16.92
CA LYS A 12 54.08 -5.59 17.09
C LYS A 12 54.33 -4.62 15.91
N LYS A 13 53.22 -4.34 15.20
CA LYS A 13 52.70 -3.04 14.70
C LYS A 13 53.69 -1.85 14.68
N PRO A 14 53.90 -1.17 13.53
CA PRO A 14 54.33 0.21 13.52
C PRO A 14 53.13 1.17 13.34
N ALA A 15 53.24 2.28 14.07
CA ALA A 15 52.31 3.39 14.11
C ALA A 15 52.26 4.16 12.79
N VAL A 16 51.05 4.55 12.35
CA VAL A 16 50.86 5.60 11.35
C VAL A 16 50.08 6.74 12.00
N LYS A 17 50.65 7.93 11.79
CA LYS A 17 50.43 9.18 12.48
C LYS A 17 49.01 9.73 12.31
N ALA A 18 48.57 10.43 13.35
CA ALA A 18 47.41 11.30 13.35
C ALA A 18 47.50 12.35 12.24
N ALA A 19 46.48 12.40 11.39
CA ALA A 19 46.16 13.54 10.55
C ALA A 19 44.79 14.04 10.97
N ALA A 20 44.78 15.23 11.57
CA ALA A 20 43.58 15.99 11.85
C ALA A 20 42.87 16.32 10.53
N SER A 21 41.61 15.93 10.40
CA SER A 21 40.71 16.54 9.42
C SER A 21 39.42 16.95 10.12
N LYS A 22 39.24 18.26 10.12
CA LYS A 22 38.18 19.04 10.76
C LYS A 22 36.81 18.46 10.42
N ARG A 23 35.96 18.26 11.43
CA ARG A 23 34.50 18.21 11.24
C ARG A 23 34.03 19.60 10.78
N PRO A 24 33.52 19.80 9.57
CA PRO A 24 32.75 21.01 9.30
C PRO A 24 31.40 20.91 9.99
N ALA A 25 30.99 22.07 10.50
CA ALA A 25 29.86 22.28 11.37
C ALA A 25 28.51 22.00 10.68
N LYS A 26 27.59 21.49 11.50
CA LYS A 26 26.16 21.82 11.58
C LYS A 26 25.70 22.87 10.54
N ALA A 27 25.30 22.41 9.36
CA ALA A 27 24.57 23.21 8.39
C ALA A 27 23.07 22.94 8.58
N ALA A 28 22.35 24.01 8.93
CA ALA A 28 20.91 24.04 9.08
C ALA A 28 20.22 23.65 7.77
N ILE A 29 19.33 22.67 7.82
CA ILE A 29 18.26 22.54 6.83
C ILE A 29 17.02 23.16 7.46
N GLN A 30 16.56 24.20 6.77
CA GLN A 30 15.48 25.08 7.14
C GLN A 30 14.17 24.34 7.32
N LYS A 31 13.44 24.83 8.31
CA LYS A 31 12.03 24.59 8.62
C LYS A 31 11.19 24.97 7.40
N VAL A 32 10.80 24.00 6.58
CA VAL A 32 9.77 24.21 5.56
C VAL A 32 8.42 24.06 6.25
N ALA A 33 7.65 25.13 6.24
CA ALA A 33 6.33 25.23 6.84
C ALA A 33 5.44 24.10 6.32
N ALA A 34 5.03 23.21 7.21
CA ALA A 34 3.93 22.31 6.96
C ALA A 34 2.66 23.16 6.83
N THR A 35 2.14 23.27 5.62
CA THR A 35 0.76 23.66 5.36
C THR A 35 -0.15 22.81 6.26
N PRO A 36 -1.10 23.39 7.00
CA PRO A 36 -2.05 22.60 7.77
C PRO A 36 -2.98 21.91 6.78
N VAL A 37 -2.72 20.63 6.51
CA VAL A 37 -3.70 19.76 5.86
C VAL A 37 -4.85 19.59 6.85
N PRO A 38 -6.11 19.82 6.46
CA PRO A 38 -7.24 19.75 7.37
C PRO A 38 -7.35 18.33 7.96
N GLU A 39 -7.19 18.29 9.27
CA GLU A 39 -7.31 17.14 10.15
C GLU A 39 -8.80 16.77 10.27
N THR A 40 -9.33 15.99 9.32
CA THR A 40 -10.62 15.30 9.51
C THR A 40 -10.74 14.06 8.63
N LEU A 41 -10.15 12.96 9.09
CA LEU A 41 -10.58 11.60 8.75
C LEU A 41 -10.62 10.80 10.07
N GLU A 42 -11.61 11.12 10.92
CA GLU A 42 -11.97 10.26 12.03
C GLU A 42 -12.38 8.87 11.47
N GLY A 43 -11.46 7.91 11.55
CA GLY A 43 -11.62 6.55 11.01
C GLY A 43 -10.29 5.82 10.71
N ALA A 44 -9.19 6.57 10.57
CA ALA A 44 -7.91 6.06 10.07
C ALA A 44 -7.13 5.01 10.91
N PRO A 45 -7.25 4.85 12.24
CA PRO A 45 -6.41 3.88 12.95
C PRO A 45 -6.94 2.42 12.87
N ALA A 46 -8.25 2.22 12.73
CA ALA A 46 -8.86 0.90 12.75
C ALA A 46 -8.70 0.15 11.42
N GLN A 47 -8.85 0.87 10.30
CA GLN A 47 -8.86 0.34 8.94
C GLN A 47 -7.51 -0.29 8.54
N LEU A 48 -6.42 0.25 9.09
CA LEU A 48 -5.06 -0.24 8.85
C LEU A 48 -4.71 -1.49 9.70
N GLY A 49 -5.40 -1.67 10.82
CA GLY A 49 -5.13 -2.77 11.76
C GLY A 49 -5.44 -4.15 11.18
N ARG A 50 -6.52 -4.26 10.39
CA ARG A 50 -6.92 -5.55 9.79
C ARG A 50 -5.98 -5.96 8.66
N PHE A 51 -5.64 -5.05 7.76
CA PHE A 51 -4.69 -5.33 6.67
C PHE A 51 -3.34 -5.82 7.20
N LYS A 52 -2.74 -5.11 8.16
CA LYS A 52 -1.49 -5.51 8.82
C LYS A 52 -1.54 -6.93 9.39
N THR A 53 -2.66 -7.27 10.03
CA THR A 53 -2.85 -8.58 10.65
C THR A 53 -3.03 -9.66 9.58
N ASN A 54 -3.80 -9.35 8.53
CA ASN A 54 -4.10 -10.27 7.43
C ASN A 54 -2.86 -10.62 6.60
N ILE A 55 -2.08 -9.62 6.16
CA ILE A 55 -0.86 -9.88 5.36
C ILE A 55 0.12 -10.77 6.14
N ARG A 56 0.33 -10.48 7.43
CA ARG A 56 1.20 -11.29 8.30
C ARG A 56 0.64 -12.70 8.47
N ARG A 57 -0.66 -12.84 8.75
CA ARG A 57 -1.32 -14.14 8.94
C ARG A 57 -1.25 -15.01 7.68
N LEU A 58 -1.60 -14.45 6.51
CA LEU A 58 -1.62 -15.16 5.24
C LEU A 58 -0.23 -15.61 4.82
N ARG A 59 0.77 -14.73 4.98
CA ARG A 59 2.17 -15.05 4.72
C ARG A 59 2.66 -16.19 5.62
N LEU A 60 2.38 -16.13 6.92
CA LEU A 60 2.78 -17.18 7.87
C LEU A 60 2.03 -18.50 7.64
N ALA A 61 0.77 -18.46 7.21
CA ALA A 61 0.00 -19.66 6.85
C ALA A 61 0.64 -20.42 5.67
N ARG A 62 1.37 -19.71 4.79
CA ARG A 62 2.15 -20.27 3.69
C ARG A 62 3.60 -20.61 4.06
N ASN A 63 3.99 -20.47 5.33
CA ASN A 63 5.38 -20.58 5.80
C ASN A 63 6.36 -19.64 5.07
N TRP A 64 5.88 -18.51 4.56
CA TRP A 64 6.72 -17.55 3.85
C TRP A 64 7.35 -16.55 4.81
N SER A 65 8.62 -16.20 4.59
CA SER A 65 9.23 -15.02 5.19
C SER A 65 8.83 -13.75 4.42
N GLN A 66 9.09 -12.57 4.98
CA GLN A 66 8.88 -11.31 4.25
C GLN A 66 9.71 -11.27 2.96
N SER A 67 10.89 -11.89 2.95
CA SER A 67 11.73 -11.99 1.76
C SER A 67 11.10 -12.90 0.72
N ASP A 68 10.42 -13.98 1.13
CA ASP A 68 9.77 -14.90 0.18
C ASP A 68 8.58 -14.25 -0.49
N LEU A 69 7.73 -13.52 0.26
CA LEU A 69 6.66 -12.74 -0.33
C LEU A 69 7.20 -11.69 -1.32
N ALA A 70 8.31 -11.02 -0.98
CA ALA A 70 8.96 -10.07 -1.89
C ALA A 70 9.49 -10.73 -3.16
N ARG A 71 10.05 -11.94 -3.06
CA ARG A 71 10.50 -12.73 -4.22
C ARG A 71 9.35 -13.11 -5.14
N HIS A 72 8.22 -13.49 -4.58
CA HIS A 72 7.03 -13.82 -5.36
C HIS A 72 6.47 -12.62 -6.11
N ILE A 73 6.55 -11.42 -5.54
CA ILE A 73 6.01 -10.20 -6.16
C ILE A 73 6.99 -9.57 -7.16
N TRP A 74 8.25 -9.37 -6.75
CA TRP A 74 9.23 -8.56 -7.51
C TRP A 74 10.49 -9.33 -7.92
N GLY A 75 10.61 -10.60 -7.52
CA GLY A 75 11.80 -11.42 -7.78
C GLY A 75 13.00 -11.10 -6.89
N GLU A 76 14.16 -11.58 -7.33
CA GLU A 76 15.45 -11.39 -6.67
C GLU A 76 16.35 -10.41 -7.44
N ASP A 77 17.30 -9.84 -6.71
CA ASP A 77 18.43 -9.11 -7.24
C ASP A 77 19.73 -9.63 -6.63
N THR A 78 20.87 -9.29 -7.24
CA THR A 78 22.20 -9.73 -6.78
C THR A 78 23.04 -8.53 -6.40
N ASP A 79 23.57 -8.52 -5.17
CA ASP A 79 24.51 -7.50 -4.74
C ASP A 79 25.86 -7.65 -5.46
N SER A 80 26.64 -6.58 -5.51
CA SER A 80 28.04 -6.50 -5.93
C SER A 80 28.97 -7.58 -5.32
N ARG A 81 28.55 -8.18 -4.20
CA ARG A 81 29.24 -9.26 -3.48
C ARG A 81 28.78 -10.67 -3.88
N GLY A 82 27.84 -10.80 -4.81
CA GLY A 82 27.32 -12.08 -5.30
C GLY A 82 26.20 -12.70 -4.45
N PHE A 83 25.64 -11.96 -3.49
CA PHE A 83 24.53 -12.46 -2.66
C PHE A 83 23.17 -12.10 -3.27
N ALA A 84 22.28 -13.09 -3.38
CA ALA A 84 20.91 -12.87 -3.81
C ALA A 84 20.06 -12.28 -2.68
N PHE A 85 19.26 -11.26 -3.00
CA PHE A 85 18.32 -10.63 -2.07
C PHE A 85 16.96 -10.38 -2.74
N ALA A 86 15.90 -10.39 -1.94
CA ALA A 86 14.55 -10.11 -2.42
C ALA A 86 14.35 -8.61 -2.67
N LYS A 87 13.87 -8.25 -3.87
CA LYS A 87 13.60 -6.85 -4.21
C LYS A 87 12.48 -6.28 -3.33
N ASN A 88 12.62 -5.02 -2.92
CA ASN A 88 11.58 -4.29 -2.19
C ASN A 88 11.04 -4.92 -0.90
N LYS A 89 11.77 -5.85 -0.26
CA LYS A 89 11.41 -6.45 1.04
C LYS A 89 11.04 -5.41 2.11
N HIS A 90 11.68 -4.25 2.09
CA HIS A 90 11.41 -3.16 3.04
C HIS A 90 9.98 -2.62 2.95
N LEU A 91 9.33 -2.68 1.78
CA LEU A 91 7.92 -2.29 1.62
C LEU A 91 7.00 -3.22 2.42
N ILE A 92 7.23 -4.53 2.34
CA ILE A 92 6.47 -5.53 3.10
C ILE A 92 6.62 -5.29 4.61
N SER A 93 7.85 -5.04 5.07
CA SER A 93 8.09 -4.71 6.47
C SER A 93 7.35 -3.44 6.90
N ARG A 94 7.26 -2.44 6.03
CA ARG A 94 6.56 -1.18 6.29
C ARG A 94 5.04 -1.39 6.36
N TRP A 95 4.48 -2.22 5.48
CA TRP A 95 3.07 -2.60 5.49
C TRP A 95 2.68 -3.42 6.72
N GLU A 96 3.51 -4.40 7.11
CA GLU A 96 3.35 -5.14 8.36
C GLU A 96 3.53 -4.27 9.61
N SER A 97 4.19 -3.11 9.48
CA SER A 97 4.31 -2.15 10.59
C SER A 97 3.05 -1.30 10.74
N GLY A 98 2.28 -1.14 9.67
CA GLY A 98 1.05 -0.33 9.63
C GLY A 98 1.20 0.88 8.73
N THR A 99 1.63 0.69 7.49
CA THR A 99 1.48 1.71 6.43
C THR A 99 0.54 1.16 5.37
N VAL A 100 -0.34 2.00 4.84
CA VAL A 100 -1.25 1.63 3.74
C VAL A 100 -0.45 1.52 2.44
N PRO A 101 -0.51 0.38 1.71
CA PRO A 101 0.02 0.27 0.36
C PRO A 101 -0.85 1.04 -0.64
N GLU A 102 -0.24 1.48 -1.74
CA GLU A 102 -1.01 1.93 -2.91
C GLU A 102 -1.79 0.76 -3.54
N MET A 103 -2.86 1.07 -4.26
CA MET A 103 -3.78 0.07 -4.85
C MET A 103 -3.05 -0.93 -5.76
N ASP A 104 -2.08 -0.48 -6.56
CA ASP A 104 -1.30 -1.35 -7.44
C ASP A 104 -0.46 -2.37 -6.66
N ASN A 105 0.17 -1.92 -5.56
CA ASN A 105 0.90 -2.80 -4.67
C ASN A 105 -0.04 -3.75 -3.91
N LEU A 106 -1.24 -3.30 -3.55
CA LEU A 106 -2.23 -4.12 -2.89
C LEU A 106 -2.71 -5.28 -3.79
N LYS A 107 -2.93 -5.00 -5.08
CA LYS A 107 -3.24 -6.00 -6.12
C LYS A 107 -2.13 -7.04 -6.23
N LEU A 108 -0.88 -6.61 -6.34
CA LEU A 108 0.28 -7.49 -6.44
C LEU A 108 0.43 -8.41 -5.21
N VAL A 109 0.19 -7.88 -4.00
CA VAL A 109 0.24 -8.68 -2.78
C VAL A 109 -0.91 -9.68 -2.72
N ALA A 110 -2.12 -9.28 -3.12
CA ALA A 110 -3.28 -10.15 -3.16
C ALA A 110 -3.08 -11.31 -4.15
N GLU A 111 -2.56 -11.00 -5.35
CA GLU A 111 -2.22 -11.98 -6.38
C GLU A 111 -1.14 -12.96 -5.88
N ALA A 112 -0.04 -12.47 -5.30
CA ALA A 112 1.03 -13.32 -4.78
C ALA A 112 0.55 -14.23 -3.63
N LEU A 113 -0.41 -13.78 -2.82
CA LEU A 113 -1.03 -14.56 -1.76
C LEU A 113 -2.24 -15.38 -2.22
N GLU A 114 -2.59 -15.32 -3.51
CA GLU A 114 -3.76 -15.96 -4.14
C GLU A 114 -5.05 -15.74 -3.34
N VAL A 115 -5.26 -14.51 -2.88
CA VAL A 115 -6.48 -14.09 -2.20
C VAL A 115 -7.05 -12.87 -2.90
N SER A 116 -8.34 -12.61 -2.68
CA SER A 116 -8.94 -11.37 -3.17
C SER A 116 -8.54 -10.18 -2.29
N ILE A 117 -8.65 -8.97 -2.85
CA ILE A 117 -8.31 -7.74 -2.13
C ILE A 117 -9.25 -7.53 -0.95
N GLU A 118 -10.53 -7.94 -1.06
CA GLU A 118 -11.52 -7.85 0.02
C GLU A 118 -11.11 -8.71 1.23
N VAL A 119 -10.46 -9.86 0.98
CA VAL A 119 -9.96 -10.73 2.05
C VAL A 119 -8.69 -10.14 2.67
N LEU A 120 -7.81 -9.57 1.84
CA LEU A 120 -6.53 -9.02 2.29
C LEU A 120 -6.74 -7.71 3.09
N ALA A 121 -7.53 -6.79 2.56
CA ALA A 121 -7.76 -5.45 3.08
C ALA A 121 -9.24 -5.05 2.99
N PRO A 122 -10.13 -5.68 3.77
CA PRO A 122 -11.58 -5.44 3.70
C PRO A 122 -11.94 -3.96 3.90
N ASP A 123 -11.21 -3.27 4.78
CA ASP A 123 -11.49 -1.88 5.14
C ASP A 123 -11.01 -0.86 4.07
N LEU A 124 -10.16 -1.28 3.12
CA LEU A 124 -9.70 -0.44 2.01
C LEU A 124 -10.62 -0.55 0.78
N VAL A 125 -11.31 -1.68 0.61
CA VAL A 125 -12.18 -1.92 -0.54
C VAL A 125 -13.57 -1.30 -0.36
N THR A 126 -14.03 -1.12 0.88
CA THR A 126 -15.38 -0.61 1.20
C THR A 126 -15.68 0.80 0.71
N ASN A 127 -14.67 1.59 0.32
CA ASN A 127 -14.88 2.97 -0.11
C ASN A 127 -14.88 3.16 -1.64
N GLU A 128 -14.46 2.17 -2.44
CA GLU A 128 -14.15 2.41 -3.85
C GLU A 128 -14.74 1.39 -4.83
N HIS A 129 -15.21 0.21 -4.37
CA HIS A 129 -15.69 -0.86 -5.28
C HIS A 129 -17.09 -1.41 -4.93
N ALA A 130 -17.78 -0.88 -3.93
CA ALA A 130 -19.13 -1.34 -3.58
C ALA A 130 -20.23 -0.82 -4.51
N ASP A 131 -19.92 0.17 -5.34
CA ASP A 131 -20.85 0.77 -6.28
C ASP A 131 -20.22 0.69 -7.66
N GLU A 132 -20.59 -0.34 -8.43
CA GLU A 132 -20.32 -0.36 -9.87
C GLU A 132 -20.94 0.92 -10.44
N LEU A 133 -20.06 1.88 -10.79
CA LEU A 133 -20.49 3.19 -11.23
C LEU A 133 -21.20 3.02 -12.57
N ALA A 134 -22.53 2.97 -12.53
CA ALA A 134 -23.36 2.61 -13.65
C ALA A 134 -24.64 3.45 -13.66
N VAL A 135 -25.06 3.79 -14.88
CA VAL A 135 -26.41 4.28 -15.15
C VAL A 135 -27.20 3.12 -15.72
N ALA A 136 -28.15 2.60 -14.94
CA ALA A 136 -28.96 1.45 -15.31
C ALA A 136 -30.43 1.84 -15.43
N MET A 137 -31.10 1.29 -16.45
CA MET A 137 -32.53 1.50 -16.70
C MET A 137 -33.22 0.16 -16.92
N THR A 138 -34.23 -0.13 -16.09
CA THR A 138 -34.96 -1.39 -16.14
C THR A 138 -36.45 -1.12 -16.26
N MET A 139 -37.12 -1.71 -17.25
CA MET A 139 -38.58 -1.65 -17.39
C MET A 139 -39.26 -2.29 -16.18
N VAL A 140 -40.28 -1.65 -15.61
CA VAL A 140 -41.05 -2.23 -14.50
C VAL A 140 -42.08 -3.21 -15.07
N PRO A 141 -42.04 -4.51 -14.69
CA PRO A 141 -43.05 -5.47 -15.14
C PRO A 141 -44.45 -5.01 -14.73
N GLY A 142 -45.38 -4.96 -15.68
CA GLY A 142 -46.77 -4.52 -15.44
C GLY A 142 -47.02 -3.01 -15.59
N ARG A 143 -46.00 -2.20 -15.88
CA ARG A 143 -46.15 -0.78 -16.26
C ARG A 143 -45.29 -0.48 -17.50
N PRO A 144 -45.87 -0.56 -18.71
CA PRO A 144 -45.09 -0.44 -19.95
C PRO A 144 -44.41 0.91 -20.12
N ASP A 145 -44.93 1.96 -19.46
CA ASP A 145 -44.39 3.32 -19.56
C ASP A 145 -43.58 3.75 -18.33
N THR A 146 -43.23 2.82 -17.43
CA THR A 146 -42.42 3.13 -16.24
C THR A 146 -41.10 2.37 -16.23
N VAL A 147 -40.01 3.12 -16.08
CA VAL A 147 -38.67 2.58 -15.93
C VAL A 147 -38.13 2.86 -14.53
N ARG A 148 -37.41 1.89 -13.98
CA ARG A 148 -36.54 2.09 -12.83
C ARG A 148 -35.20 2.60 -13.35
N LEU A 149 -34.89 3.86 -13.07
CA LEU A 149 -33.59 4.47 -13.33
C LEU A 149 -32.73 4.42 -12.06
N THR A 150 -31.50 3.92 -12.17
CA THR A 150 -30.48 3.96 -11.10
C THR A 150 -29.27 4.69 -11.63
N VAL A 151 -28.85 5.75 -10.93
CA VAL A 151 -27.69 6.56 -11.29
C VAL A 151 -26.68 6.42 -10.16
N ASN A 152 -25.65 5.61 -10.38
CA ASN A 152 -24.58 5.37 -9.42
C ASN A 152 -23.30 5.96 -9.99
N THR A 153 -23.02 7.23 -9.69
CA THR A 153 -21.82 7.91 -10.22
C THR A 153 -21.35 9.01 -9.28
N PHE A 154 -20.04 9.23 -9.22
CA PHE A 154 -19.50 10.46 -8.63
C PHE A 154 -19.69 11.61 -9.62
N THR A 155 -20.33 12.69 -9.18
CA THR A 155 -20.55 13.87 -10.01
C THR A 155 -20.56 15.13 -9.16
N THR A 156 -20.51 16.31 -9.80
CA THR A 156 -20.56 17.58 -9.08
C THR A 156 -21.98 17.89 -8.61
N LEU A 157 -22.10 18.66 -7.52
CA LEU A 157 -23.40 19.06 -6.95
C LEU A 157 -24.31 19.72 -8.00
N THR A 158 -23.73 20.51 -8.91
CA THR A 158 -24.46 21.19 -9.99
C THR A 158 -25.05 20.23 -11.02
N VAL A 159 -24.40 19.10 -11.27
CA VAL A 159 -24.92 18.07 -12.20
C VAL A 159 -25.96 17.22 -11.50
N ALA A 160 -25.72 16.82 -10.24
CA ALA A 160 -26.68 16.09 -9.43
C ALA A 160 -28.00 16.86 -9.28
N SER A 161 -27.94 18.17 -9.02
CA SER A 161 -29.15 19.00 -8.88
C SER A 161 -29.97 19.05 -10.17
N LYS A 162 -29.32 19.15 -11.33
CA LYS A 162 -30.01 19.11 -12.64
C LYS A 162 -30.73 17.80 -12.87
N ILE A 163 -30.10 16.66 -12.53
CA ILE A 163 -30.72 15.34 -12.67
C ILE A 163 -31.98 15.26 -11.80
N ILE A 164 -31.90 15.71 -10.54
CA ILE A 164 -33.04 15.73 -9.62
C ILE A 164 -34.17 16.62 -10.15
N THR A 165 -33.86 17.81 -10.66
CA THR A 165 -34.87 18.71 -11.23
C THR A 165 -35.56 18.07 -12.43
N LEU A 166 -34.81 17.44 -13.34
CA LEU A 166 -35.40 16.76 -14.50
C LEU A 166 -36.34 15.63 -14.06
N LEU A 167 -35.95 14.81 -13.08
CA LEU A 167 -36.79 13.75 -12.55
C LEU A 167 -38.04 14.26 -11.81
N SER A 168 -37.99 15.45 -11.21
CA SER A 168 -39.10 16.04 -10.45
C SER A 168 -40.09 16.83 -11.30
N THR A 169 -39.69 17.25 -12.50
CA THR A 169 -40.48 18.14 -13.36
C THR A 169 -41.34 17.36 -14.38
N ASP A 170 -41.19 16.03 -14.46
CA ASP A 170 -41.97 15.22 -15.38
C ASP A 170 -43.47 15.22 -14.98
N PRO A 171 -44.36 15.82 -15.81
CA PRO A 171 -45.76 16.04 -15.48
C PRO A 171 -46.61 14.76 -15.48
N ASN A 172 -46.03 13.61 -15.84
CA ASN A 172 -46.74 12.33 -15.98
C ASN A 172 -46.80 11.49 -14.69
N THR A 173 -46.41 12.07 -13.54
CA THR A 173 -46.52 11.42 -12.22
C THR A 173 -47.75 11.83 -11.40
N ASN A 174 -48.62 12.68 -11.95
CA ASN A 174 -49.90 13.00 -11.32
C ASN A 174 -51.10 12.49 -12.13
N GLY A 175 -51.58 11.31 -11.72
CA GLY A 175 -53.00 10.99 -11.69
C GLY A 175 -53.40 9.66 -12.35
N PRO A 176 -54.58 9.12 -12.01
CA PRO A 176 -55.24 8.99 -10.71
C PRO A 176 -54.90 7.67 -9.98
#